data_AF-A0A1F9ZC46-F1
#
_entry.id   AF-A0A1F9ZC46-F1
#
_cell.length_a   1.000
_cell.length_b   1.000
_cell.length_c   1.000
_cell.angle_alpha   90.00
_cell.angle_beta   90.00
_cell.angle_gamma   90.00
#
_symmetry.space_group_name_H-M   'P 1'
#
loop_
_entity.id
_entity.type
_entity.pdbx_description
1 polymer ?
#
loop_
_entity_poly.entity_id
_entity_poly.type
_entity_poly.pdbx_seq_one_letter_code
_entity_poly.pdbx_strand_id
1 'polypeptide(L)'
;MRHRPGRCRAFIAWSDPMPAKETAGSPFPKDLDLSAVPPEALRDLVLSSLELDVSSGVLRLLGHRYGFFRPIVLVNIQKQLEQTVGASTKGFLYLAGEKTAEGGLGMTGEVLAGFDSGSMTIDSFKRLADALAILGCGRFSLDVSDIPAGHFTFNLENSPIAEAYGPSKKPVCHLLAGFLGGVAERFVGREILCEEVACQAQGQPRCRFELRPTPRL
;
A
#
# COMPACT_ATOMS: atom_id res chain seq x y z
N MET A 1 -30.85 -40.72 18.60
CA MET A 1 -29.40 -40.53 18.38
C MET A 1 -29.18 -39.10 17.92
N ARG A 2 -28.49 -38.28 18.73
CA ARG A 2 -28.27 -36.85 18.44
C ARG A 2 -27.06 -36.69 17.51
N HIS A 3 -27.28 -36.13 16.32
CA HIS A 3 -26.21 -35.77 15.39
C HIS A 3 -25.53 -34.49 15.89
N ARG A 4 -24.25 -34.57 16.28
CA ARG A 4 -23.39 -33.39 16.43
C ARG A 4 -22.79 -33.05 15.06
N PRO A 5 -22.89 -31.82 14.55
CA PRO A 5 -22.08 -31.40 13.42
C PRO A 5 -20.66 -31.08 13.92
N GLY A 6 -19.68 -31.85 13.44
CA GLY A 6 -18.26 -31.63 13.67
C GLY A 6 -17.79 -30.34 13.00
N ARG A 7 -17.03 -29.54 13.76
CA ARG A 7 -16.30 -28.35 13.29
C ARG A 7 -15.29 -28.77 12.23
N CYS A 8 -15.38 -28.22 11.01
CA CYS A 8 -14.23 -28.09 10.14
C CYS A 8 -13.75 -26.64 10.19
N ARG A 9 -12.88 -26.35 11.16
CA ARG A 9 -12.02 -25.16 11.17
C ARG A 9 -10.72 -25.56 10.47
N ALA A 10 -10.62 -25.36 9.16
CA ALA A 10 -9.32 -25.34 8.50
C ALA A 10 -8.78 -23.91 8.60
N PHE A 11 -8.22 -23.55 9.76
CA PHE A 11 -7.39 -22.36 9.87
C PHE A 11 -6.05 -22.71 9.22
N ILE A 12 -5.79 -22.17 8.03
CA ILE A 12 -4.41 -22.04 7.56
C ILE A 12 -3.75 -21.09 8.56
N ALA A 13 -2.95 -21.64 9.46
CA ALA A 13 -2.09 -20.86 10.33
C ALA A 13 -1.06 -20.20 9.42
N TRP A 14 -1.29 -18.93 9.07
CA TRP A 14 -0.22 -18.09 8.57
C TRP A 14 0.81 -18.03 9.68
N SER A 15 2.02 -18.50 9.42
CA SER A 15 3.16 -18.29 10.30
C SER A 15 3.20 -16.80 10.66
N ASP A 16 3.48 -16.51 11.94
CA ASP A 16 3.66 -15.15 12.43
C ASP A 16 4.53 -14.34 11.45
N PRO A 17 4.22 -13.06 11.21
CA PRO A 17 5.07 -12.21 10.37
C PRO A 17 6.52 -12.35 10.86
N MET A 18 7.45 -12.50 9.91
CA MET A 18 8.86 -12.63 10.27
C MET A 18 9.22 -11.51 11.26
N PRO A 19 9.93 -11.82 12.36
CA PRO A 19 10.29 -10.80 13.33
C PRO A 19 11.02 -9.69 12.59
N ALA A 20 10.51 -8.45 12.73
CA ALA A 20 11.18 -7.28 12.22
C ALA A 20 12.58 -7.29 12.82
N LYS A 21 13.62 -7.47 11.99
CA LYS A 21 14.98 -7.17 12.43
C LYS A 21 15.01 -5.71 12.83
N GLU A 22 15.65 -5.38 13.94
CA GLU A 22 15.94 -4.00 14.33
C GLU A 22 16.48 -3.27 13.11
N THR A 23 15.69 -2.34 12.61
CA THR A 23 16.06 -1.54 11.46
C THR A 23 16.96 -0.44 11.94
N ALA A 24 18.03 -0.17 11.19
CA ALA A 24 18.73 1.09 11.32
C ALA A 24 17.69 2.19 11.12
N GLY A 25 17.59 3.14 12.06
CA GLY A 25 16.55 4.17 12.02
C GLY A 25 16.50 4.87 10.66
N SER A 26 15.30 5.32 10.27
CA SER A 26 15.06 6.04 9.01
C SER A 26 16.18 7.04 8.73
N PRO A 27 16.87 6.97 7.57
CA PRO A 27 17.84 7.98 7.19
C PRO A 27 17.17 9.32 6.83
N PHE A 28 15.83 9.35 6.75
CA PHE A 28 15.08 10.59 6.62
C PHE A 28 14.88 11.22 8.00
N PRO A 29 15.35 12.47 8.20
CA PRO A 29 15.00 13.26 9.37
C PRO A 29 13.48 13.26 9.59
N LYS A 30 13.04 13.14 10.84
CA LYS A 30 11.60 13.14 11.18
C LYS A 30 10.88 14.42 10.75
N ASP A 31 11.61 15.49 10.50
CA ASP A 31 11.17 16.81 10.04
C ASP A 31 11.34 17.03 8.52
N LEU A 32 11.93 16.08 7.78
CA LEU A 32 12.15 16.22 6.34
C LEU A 32 10.82 16.24 5.57
N ASP A 33 10.53 17.37 4.93
CA ASP A 33 9.44 17.50 3.96
C ASP A 33 9.92 17.04 2.58
N LEU A 34 9.68 15.77 2.26
CA LEU A 34 10.05 15.16 0.97
C LEU A 34 9.44 15.90 -0.23
N SER A 35 8.34 16.65 -0.05
CA SER A 35 7.71 17.42 -1.11
C SER A 35 8.45 18.72 -1.43
N ALA A 36 9.31 19.19 -0.51
CA ALA A 36 10.17 20.36 -0.67
C ALA A 36 11.61 20.00 -1.09
N VAL A 37 11.95 18.70 -1.16
CA VAL A 37 13.27 18.24 -1.57
C VAL A 37 13.37 18.28 -3.10
N PRO A 38 14.39 18.94 -3.68
CA PRO A 38 14.62 18.93 -5.12
C PRO A 38 14.83 17.49 -5.64
N PRO A 39 14.38 17.15 -6.87
CA PRO A 39 14.50 15.80 -7.42
C PRO A 39 15.94 15.24 -7.39
N GLU A 40 16.94 16.08 -7.62
CA GLU A 40 18.35 15.72 -7.56
C GLU A 40 18.82 15.33 -6.15
N ALA A 41 18.42 16.08 -5.13
CA ALA A 41 18.76 15.78 -3.74
C ALA A 41 18.07 14.51 -3.27
N LEU A 42 16.82 14.28 -3.72
CA LEU A 42 16.10 13.05 -3.42
C LEU A 42 16.75 11.83 -4.09
N ARG A 43 17.20 11.98 -5.34
CA ARG A 43 17.95 10.95 -6.06
C ARG A 43 19.25 10.60 -5.32
N ASP A 44 20.03 11.60 -4.93
CA ASP A 44 21.30 11.38 -4.22
C ASP A 44 21.06 10.69 -2.89
N LEU A 45 20.01 11.07 -2.17
CA LEU A 45 19.61 10.43 -0.92
C LEU A 45 19.22 8.95 -1.12
N VAL A 46 18.40 8.65 -2.12
CA VAL A 46 18.02 7.28 -2.46
C VAL A 46 19.25 6.44 -2.85
N LEU A 47 20.13 6.99 -3.69
CA LEU A 47 21.37 6.31 -4.12
C LEU A 47 22.33 6.09 -2.96
N SER A 48 22.45 7.05 -2.03
CA SER A 48 23.32 6.93 -0.86
C SER A 48 22.90 5.82 0.11
N SER A 49 21.61 5.46 0.08
CA SER A 49 21.01 4.47 0.96
C SER A 49 20.69 3.14 0.25
N LEU A 50 21.12 2.99 -1.00
CA LEU A 50 20.99 1.79 -1.81
C LEU A 50 22.22 0.89 -1.60
N GLU A 51 22.01 -0.28 -1.03
CA GLU A 51 23.07 -1.28 -0.86
C GLU A 51 22.88 -2.40 -1.87
N LEU A 52 23.86 -2.58 -2.75
CA LEU A 52 23.86 -3.62 -3.77
C LEU A 52 25.02 -4.59 -3.50
N ASP A 53 24.69 -5.80 -3.03
CA ASP A 53 25.64 -6.91 -2.98
C ASP A 53 25.31 -7.91 -4.08
N VAL A 54 25.97 -7.73 -5.23
CA VAL A 54 25.80 -8.58 -6.41
C VAL A 54 26.27 -10.01 -6.14
N SER A 55 27.27 -10.19 -5.25
CA SER A 55 27.82 -11.50 -4.95
C SER A 55 26.84 -12.38 -4.17
N SER A 56 26.09 -11.78 -3.23
CA SER A 56 25.01 -12.48 -2.53
C SER A 56 23.65 -12.35 -3.20
N GLY A 57 23.51 -11.51 -4.22
CA GLY A 57 22.24 -11.21 -4.88
C GLY A 57 21.26 -10.45 -3.99
N VAL A 58 21.76 -9.70 -3.01
CA VAL A 58 20.95 -8.95 -2.06
C VAL A 58 20.96 -7.47 -2.41
N LEU A 59 19.76 -6.92 -2.58
CA LEU A 59 19.52 -5.49 -2.68
C LEU A 59 18.84 -5.01 -1.40
N ARG A 60 19.34 -3.91 -0.84
CA ARG A 60 18.68 -3.16 0.22
C ARG A 60 18.50 -1.71 -0.14
N LEU A 61 17.43 -1.13 0.35
CA LEU A 61 17.18 0.30 0.30
C LEU A 61 16.68 0.73 1.68
N LEU A 62 17.39 1.67 2.30
CA LEU A 62 17.19 2.07 3.70
C LEU A 62 17.23 0.86 4.67
N GLY A 63 18.16 -0.08 4.48
CA GLY A 63 18.29 -1.29 5.29
C GLY A 63 17.25 -2.40 5.02
N HIS A 64 16.13 -2.08 4.36
CA HIS A 64 15.09 -3.04 3.99
C HIS A 64 15.48 -3.84 2.76
N ARG A 65 15.16 -5.14 2.74
CA ARG A 65 15.42 -5.98 1.57
C ARG A 65 14.39 -5.68 0.47
N TYR A 66 14.89 -5.34 -0.71
CA TYR A 66 14.06 -5.11 -1.89
C TYR A 66 14.35 -6.13 -2.98
N GLY A 67 13.34 -6.36 -3.82
CA GLY A 67 13.46 -7.02 -5.11
C GLY A 67 12.72 -6.18 -6.15
N PHE A 68 13.38 -5.86 -7.26
CA PHE A 68 12.75 -5.14 -8.35
C PHE A 68 12.01 -6.12 -9.26
N PHE A 69 10.69 -5.95 -9.33
CA PHE A 69 9.84 -6.66 -10.28
C PHE A 69 9.19 -5.63 -11.19
N ARG A 70 9.07 -5.96 -12.48
CA ARG A 70 8.23 -5.17 -13.38
C ARG A 70 6.77 -5.26 -12.90
N PRO A 71 5.98 -4.17 -12.94
CA PRO A 71 4.58 -4.19 -12.50
C PRO A 71 3.72 -5.30 -13.17
N ILE A 72 4.10 -5.71 -14.39
CA ILE A 72 3.45 -6.80 -15.11
C ILE A 72 3.47 -8.14 -14.36
N VAL A 73 4.45 -8.38 -13.48
CA VAL A 73 4.51 -9.60 -12.65
C VAL A 73 3.31 -9.65 -11.72
N LEU A 74 3.03 -8.55 -11.00
CA LEU A 74 1.88 -8.43 -10.12
C LEU A 74 0.55 -8.54 -10.90
N VAL A 75 0.48 -7.88 -12.05
CA VAL A 75 -0.70 -7.93 -12.93
C VAL A 75 -0.95 -9.35 -13.44
N ASN A 76 0.09 -10.11 -13.79
CA ASN A 76 -0.08 -11.49 -14.25
C ASN A 76 -0.60 -12.39 -13.12
N ILE A 77 -0.16 -12.18 -11.88
CA ILE A 77 -0.73 -12.86 -10.70
C ILE A 77 -2.22 -12.51 -10.57
N GLN A 78 -2.57 -11.22 -10.67
CA GLN A 78 -3.96 -10.78 -10.62
C GLN A 78 -4.81 -11.41 -11.74
N LYS A 79 -4.36 -11.36 -13.00
CA LYS A 79 -5.08 -11.94 -14.14
C LYS A 79 -5.25 -13.46 -13.99
N GLN A 80 -4.24 -14.15 -13.47
CA GLN A 80 -4.34 -15.59 -13.20
C GLN A 80 -5.37 -15.88 -12.09
N LEU A 81 -5.39 -15.08 -11.03
CA LEU A 81 -6.42 -15.18 -9.99
C LEU A 81 -7.81 -14.89 -10.56
N GLU A 82 -7.97 -13.88 -11.40
CA GLU A 82 -9.24 -13.55 -12.07
C GLU A 82 -9.76 -14.73 -12.89
N GLN A 83 -8.88 -15.46 -13.58
CA GLN A 83 -9.24 -16.68 -14.32
C GLN A 83 -9.62 -17.85 -13.40
N THR A 84 -9.01 -17.94 -12.21
CA THR A 84 -9.13 -19.11 -11.32
C THR A 84 -10.29 -18.98 -10.34
N VAL A 85 -10.44 -17.79 -9.73
CA VAL A 85 -11.43 -17.53 -8.66
C VAL A 85 -12.38 -16.36 -8.99
N GLY A 86 -12.28 -15.80 -10.19
CA GLY A 86 -13.21 -14.77 -10.67
C GLY A 86 -13.25 -13.53 -9.78
N ALA A 87 -14.46 -13.11 -9.43
CA ALA A 87 -14.72 -11.89 -8.66
C ALA A 87 -14.07 -11.90 -7.25
N SER A 88 -13.80 -13.07 -6.68
CA SER A 88 -13.12 -13.17 -5.38
C SER A 88 -11.69 -12.63 -5.40
N THR A 89 -11.07 -12.47 -6.58
CA THR A 89 -9.73 -11.90 -6.74
C THR A 89 -9.60 -10.51 -6.11
N LYS A 90 -10.64 -9.66 -6.22
CA LYS A 90 -10.67 -8.34 -5.59
C LYS A 90 -10.40 -8.45 -4.08
N GLY A 91 -11.08 -9.37 -3.41
CA GLY A 91 -10.92 -9.60 -1.97
C GLY A 91 -9.53 -10.11 -1.61
N PHE A 92 -8.98 -11.08 -2.35
CA PHE A 92 -7.64 -11.59 -2.10
C PHE A 92 -6.56 -10.50 -2.20
N LEU A 93 -6.61 -9.68 -3.26
CA LEU A 93 -5.64 -8.61 -3.46
C LEU A 93 -5.84 -7.47 -2.46
N TYR A 94 -7.10 -7.14 -2.12
CA TYR A 94 -7.40 -6.16 -1.08
C TYR A 94 -6.79 -6.57 0.27
N LEU A 95 -7.10 -7.78 0.74
CA LEU A 95 -6.58 -8.28 2.02
C LEU A 95 -5.05 -8.41 2.01
N ALA A 96 -4.44 -8.75 0.87
CA ALA A 96 -2.98 -8.76 0.74
C ALA A 96 -2.38 -7.36 0.89
N GLY A 97 -3.04 -6.34 0.32
CA GLY A 97 -2.65 -4.94 0.46
C GLY A 97 -2.79 -4.45 1.91
N GLU A 98 -3.92 -4.75 2.54
CA GLU A 98 -4.20 -4.44 3.95
C GLU A 98 -3.15 -5.06 4.88
N LYS A 99 -2.84 -6.35 4.70
CA LYS A 99 -1.78 -7.04 5.44
C LYS A 99 -0.39 -6.45 5.20
N THR A 100 -0.14 -5.91 3.99
CA THR A 100 1.10 -5.19 3.69
C THR A 100 1.19 -3.89 4.48
N ALA A 101 0.07 -3.22 4.72
CA ALA A 101 0.03 -2.08 5.62
C ALA A 101 0.27 -2.50 7.09
N GLU A 102 -0.15 -3.71 7.48
CA GLU A 102 0.03 -4.25 8.84
C GLU A 102 1.48 -4.62 9.20
N GLY A 103 2.18 -5.31 8.30
CA GLY A 103 3.41 -6.08 8.59
C GLY A 103 4.69 -5.29 8.87
N GLY A 104 4.60 -4.04 9.30
CA GLY A 104 5.75 -3.14 9.35
C GLY A 104 6.13 -2.75 7.92
N LEU A 105 5.37 -1.79 7.39
CA LEU A 105 5.75 -1.00 6.23
C LEU A 105 7.27 -0.73 6.31
N GLY A 106 8.12 -1.23 5.40
CA GLY A 106 9.57 -1.04 5.53
C GLY A 106 9.97 0.45 5.52
N MET A 107 10.24 1.00 4.34
CA MET A 107 10.45 2.44 4.20
C MET A 107 9.23 3.27 4.61
N THR A 108 8.01 2.79 4.34
CA THR A 108 6.81 3.54 4.70
C THR A 108 6.51 3.50 6.20
N GLY A 109 6.97 2.53 6.96
CA GLY A 109 6.73 2.42 8.40
C GLY A 109 7.81 3.12 9.18
N GLU A 110 9.01 3.26 8.62
CA GLU A 110 10.06 4.17 9.08
C GLU A 110 9.78 5.64 8.75
N VAL A 111 9.31 5.93 7.53
CA VAL A 111 8.78 7.26 7.17
C VAL A 111 7.56 7.59 8.03
N LEU A 112 6.79 6.57 8.44
CA LEU A 112 5.70 6.72 9.40
C LEU A 112 6.12 6.54 10.89
N ALA A 113 7.38 6.16 11.18
CA ALA A 113 7.92 5.95 12.53
C ALA A 113 8.26 7.31 13.18
N GLY A 114 7.20 8.07 13.41
CA GLY A 114 7.23 9.44 13.91
C GLY A 114 5.86 10.07 13.99
N PHE A 115 4.80 9.37 13.55
CA PHE A 115 3.43 9.82 13.69
C PHE A 115 2.79 9.22 14.93
N ASP A 116 2.22 10.09 15.74
CA ASP A 116 1.34 9.68 16.83
C ASP A 116 0.09 9.02 16.24
N SER A 117 -0.21 7.83 16.75
CA SER A 117 -1.48 7.14 16.54
C SER A 117 -2.62 8.11 16.90
N GLY A 118 -3.52 8.43 15.96
CA GLY A 118 -4.74 9.19 16.26
C GLY A 118 -4.99 10.48 15.47
N SER A 119 -4.11 10.91 14.55
CA SER A 119 -4.53 11.89 13.53
C SER A 119 -3.77 11.73 12.22
N MET A 120 -4.49 11.56 11.11
CA MET A 120 -3.90 11.73 9.78
C MET A 120 -3.74 13.24 9.55
N THR A 121 -2.53 13.77 9.66
CA THR A 121 -2.27 15.14 9.23
C THR A 121 -2.06 15.15 7.71
N ILE A 122 -2.30 16.29 7.07
CA ILE A 122 -1.98 16.48 5.65
C ILE A 122 -0.50 16.17 5.38
N ASP A 123 0.38 16.45 6.34
CA ASP A 123 1.81 16.19 6.22
C ASP A 123 2.16 14.70 6.31
N SER A 124 1.46 13.92 7.16
CA SER A 124 1.56 12.45 7.16
C SER A 124 1.25 11.88 5.79
N PHE A 125 0.18 12.37 5.18
CA PHE A 125 -0.22 11.92 3.86
C PHE A 125 0.81 12.30 2.78
N LYS A 126 1.29 13.55 2.76
CA LYS A 126 2.31 13.99 1.80
C LYS A 126 3.56 13.11 1.86
N ARG A 127 4.04 12.83 3.07
CA ARG A 127 5.22 11.96 3.27
C ARG A 127 4.99 10.53 2.79
N LEU A 128 3.81 9.96 3.06
CA LEU A 128 3.44 8.66 2.52
C LEU A 128 3.39 8.69 0.99
N ALA A 129 2.77 9.72 0.40
CA ALA A 129 2.67 9.88 -1.05
C ALA A 129 4.06 10.02 -1.70
N ASP A 130 4.97 10.77 -1.09
CA ASP A 130 6.34 10.92 -1.57
C ASP A 130 7.14 9.62 -1.43
N ALA A 131 7.02 8.92 -0.30
CA ALA A 131 7.66 7.62 -0.11
C ALA A 131 7.18 6.59 -1.15
N LEU A 132 5.88 6.55 -1.45
CA LEU A 132 5.32 5.70 -2.50
C LEU A 132 5.79 6.13 -3.89
N ALA A 133 5.95 7.44 -4.14
CA ALA A 133 6.49 7.94 -5.39
C ALA A 133 7.95 7.52 -5.61
N ILE A 134 8.78 7.59 -4.56
CA ILE A 134 10.19 7.10 -4.58
C ILE A 134 10.25 5.62 -4.95
N LEU A 135 9.30 4.82 -4.44
CA LEU A 135 9.19 3.39 -4.74
C LEU A 135 8.57 3.09 -6.11
N GLY A 136 8.19 4.11 -6.89
CA GLY A 136 7.59 3.95 -8.21
C GLY A 136 6.13 3.51 -8.18
N CYS A 137 5.41 3.74 -7.08
CA CYS A 137 3.99 3.40 -6.96
C CYS A 137 3.03 4.42 -7.62
N GLY A 138 3.58 5.45 -8.27
CA GLY A 138 2.83 6.57 -8.85
C GLY A 138 2.71 7.77 -7.90
N ARG A 139 1.95 8.79 -8.32
CA ARG A 139 1.78 10.03 -7.55
C ARG A 139 0.41 10.07 -6.87
N PHE A 140 0.41 9.96 -5.56
CA PHE A 140 -0.80 10.09 -4.75
C PHE A 140 -1.09 11.56 -4.42
N SER A 141 -2.36 11.94 -4.43
CA SER A 141 -2.86 13.21 -3.87
C SER A 141 -4.12 12.97 -3.04
N LEU A 142 -4.32 13.80 -2.02
CA LEU A 142 -5.45 13.72 -1.11
C LEU A 142 -6.40 14.86 -1.42
N ASP A 143 -7.65 14.51 -1.69
CA ASP A 143 -8.78 15.43 -1.70
C ASP A 143 -9.57 15.21 -0.42
N VAL A 144 -9.56 16.23 0.44
CA VAL A 144 -10.12 16.17 1.78
C VAL A 144 -11.57 16.64 1.71
N SER A 145 -12.51 15.70 1.83
CA SER A 145 -13.94 16.05 1.93
C SER A 145 -14.41 16.18 3.39
N ASP A 146 -13.98 15.32 4.32
CA ASP A 146 -14.36 15.39 5.74
C ASP A 146 -13.45 14.50 6.64
N ILE A 147 -12.35 15.06 7.16
CA ILE A 147 -11.39 14.33 8.03
C ILE A 147 -12.06 13.82 9.32
N PRO A 148 -12.83 14.64 10.08
CA PRO A 148 -13.50 14.18 11.29
C PRO A 148 -14.48 13.03 11.05
N ALA A 149 -15.23 13.05 9.93
CA ALA A 149 -16.15 11.96 9.61
C ALA A 149 -15.44 10.69 9.10
N GLY A 150 -14.14 10.76 8.79
CA GLY A 150 -13.35 9.65 8.26
C GLY A 150 -13.55 9.42 6.76
N HIS A 151 -13.97 10.46 6.02
CA HIS A 151 -14.20 10.41 4.59
C HIS A 151 -13.06 11.09 3.83
N PHE A 152 -12.33 10.31 3.04
CA PHE A 152 -11.16 10.77 2.30
C PHE A 152 -11.24 10.30 0.86
N THR A 153 -10.70 11.11 -0.05
CA THR A 153 -10.48 10.69 -1.43
C THR A 153 -8.99 10.71 -1.73
N PHE A 154 -8.43 9.57 -2.13
CA PHE A 154 -7.10 9.54 -2.75
C PHE A 154 -7.23 9.50 -4.26
N ASN A 155 -6.45 10.33 -4.93
CA ASN A 155 -6.23 10.21 -6.36
C ASN A 155 -4.82 9.65 -6.59
N LEU A 156 -4.67 8.85 -7.64
CA LEU A 156 -3.40 8.29 -8.06
C LEU A 156 -3.20 8.52 -9.56
N GLU A 157 -2.13 9.23 -9.89
CA GLU A 157 -1.62 9.38 -11.24
C GLU A 157 -0.45 8.43 -11.48
N ASN A 158 -0.27 8.02 -12.74
CA ASN A 158 0.79 7.10 -13.16
C ASN A 158 0.77 5.78 -12.36
N SER A 159 -0.41 5.16 -12.20
CA SER A 159 -0.55 3.89 -11.49
C SER A 159 0.17 2.77 -12.25
N PRO A 160 1.21 2.15 -11.67
CA PRO A 160 1.95 1.08 -12.33
C PRO A 160 1.09 -0.17 -12.55
N ILE A 161 0.07 -0.39 -11.69
CA ILE A 161 -0.86 -1.50 -11.84
C ILE A 161 -1.81 -1.24 -13.00
N ALA A 162 -2.42 -0.05 -13.06
CA ALA A 162 -3.37 0.27 -14.12
C ALA A 162 -2.70 0.27 -15.50
N GLU A 163 -1.50 0.86 -15.59
CA GLU A 163 -0.69 0.88 -16.81
C GLU A 163 -0.36 -0.55 -17.27
N ALA A 164 0.18 -1.39 -16.39
CA ALA A 164 0.58 -2.75 -16.76
C ALA A 164 -0.62 -3.69 -16.98
N TYR A 165 -1.77 -3.44 -16.35
CA TYR A 165 -2.98 -4.22 -16.59
C TYR A 165 -3.50 -4.00 -18.02
N GLY A 166 -3.42 -2.75 -18.50
CA GLY A 166 -3.99 -2.33 -19.77
C GLY A 166 -5.50 -2.06 -19.68
N PRO A 167 -6.18 -1.92 -20.83
CA PRO A 167 -7.61 -1.58 -20.86
C PRO A 167 -8.48 -2.58 -20.08
N SER A 168 -9.39 -2.05 -19.26
CA SER A 168 -10.34 -2.82 -18.46
C SER A 168 -11.68 -2.10 -18.38
N LYS A 169 -12.77 -2.87 -18.23
CA LYS A 169 -14.11 -2.32 -17.96
C LYS A 169 -14.30 -1.95 -16.48
N LYS A 170 -13.45 -2.46 -15.59
CA LYS A 170 -13.55 -2.31 -14.13
C LYS A 170 -12.25 -1.75 -13.55
N PRO A 171 -12.30 -1.13 -12.37
CA PRO A 171 -11.09 -0.79 -11.62
C PRO A 171 -10.25 -2.03 -11.31
N VAL A 172 -8.92 -1.89 -11.26
CA VAL A 172 -7.99 -3.03 -11.17
C VAL A 172 -6.94 -2.88 -10.08
N CYS A 173 -6.82 -1.72 -9.43
CA CYS A 173 -5.81 -1.45 -8.40
C CYS A 173 -6.21 -2.01 -7.03
N HIS A 174 -6.65 -3.27 -6.99
CA HIS A 174 -7.21 -3.91 -5.79
C HIS A 174 -6.21 -3.99 -4.64
N LEU A 175 -4.94 -4.28 -4.96
CA LEU A 175 -3.85 -4.29 -3.97
C LEU A 175 -3.64 -2.92 -3.33
N LEU A 176 -3.66 -1.85 -4.15
CA LEU A 176 -3.48 -0.48 -3.65
C LEU A 176 -4.69 -0.02 -2.83
N ALA A 177 -5.92 -0.40 -3.22
CA ALA A 177 -7.11 -0.11 -2.42
C ALA A 177 -6.98 -0.71 -1.01
N GLY A 178 -6.58 -1.99 -0.91
CA GLY A 178 -6.33 -2.66 0.37
C GLY A 178 -5.25 -1.99 1.20
N PHE A 179 -4.13 -1.66 0.56
CA PHE A 179 -3.03 -0.96 1.21
C PHE A 179 -3.47 0.40 1.78
N LEU A 180 -4.18 1.21 1.01
CA LEU A 180 -4.70 2.51 1.46
C LEU A 180 -5.71 2.36 2.59
N GLY A 181 -6.58 1.34 2.55
CA GLY A 181 -7.52 1.03 3.62
C GLY A 181 -6.80 0.72 4.94
N GLY A 182 -5.86 -0.22 4.92
CA GLY A 182 -5.10 -0.60 6.12
C GLY A 182 -4.23 0.54 6.67
N VAL A 183 -3.67 1.37 5.80
CA VAL A 183 -2.94 2.58 6.22
C VAL A 183 -3.90 3.60 6.88
N ALA A 184 -5.06 3.86 6.28
CA ALA A 184 -6.03 4.80 6.82
C ALA A 184 -6.60 4.34 8.17
N GLU A 185 -6.87 3.04 8.33
CA GLU A 185 -7.35 2.47 9.60
C GLU A 185 -6.38 2.75 10.76
N ARG A 186 -5.07 2.62 10.54
CA ARG A 186 -4.05 2.95 11.54
C ARG A 186 -4.09 4.41 11.99
N PHE A 187 -4.38 5.33 11.07
CA PHE A 187 -4.43 6.75 11.39
C PHE A 187 -5.75 7.17 12.04
N VAL A 188 -6.88 6.64 11.57
CA VAL A 188 -8.21 7.01 12.07
C VAL A 188 -8.55 6.24 13.36
N GLY A 189 -7.88 5.11 13.63
CA GLY A 189 -8.10 4.30 14.84
C GLY A 189 -9.40 3.50 14.82
N ARG A 190 -9.96 3.26 13.62
CA ARG A 190 -11.14 2.41 13.38
C ARG A 190 -11.07 1.87 11.96
N GLU A 191 -11.82 0.80 11.72
CA GLU A 191 -11.93 0.14 10.42
C GLU A 191 -12.35 1.12 9.31
N ILE A 192 -11.53 1.18 8.25
CA ILE A 192 -11.75 2.02 7.06
C ILE A 192 -11.78 1.11 5.83
N LEU A 193 -12.89 1.17 5.09
CA LEU A 193 -12.98 0.56 3.77
C LEU A 193 -12.51 1.54 2.71
N CYS A 194 -11.64 1.08 1.81
CA CYS A 194 -11.20 1.81 0.64
C CYS A 194 -11.75 1.17 -0.65
N GLU A 195 -12.38 1.96 -1.51
CA GLU A 195 -12.90 1.50 -2.79
C GLU A 195 -12.33 2.34 -3.95
N GLU A 196 -11.74 1.68 -4.95
CA GLU A 196 -11.38 2.33 -6.22
C GLU A 196 -12.65 2.54 -7.05
N VAL A 197 -13.08 3.80 -7.20
CA VAL A 197 -14.31 4.20 -7.90
C VAL A 197 -14.06 4.63 -9.35
N ALA A 198 -12.81 4.94 -9.70
CA ALA A 198 -12.39 5.23 -11.07
C ALA A 198 -10.95 4.77 -11.28
N CYS A 199 -10.59 4.31 -12.49
CA CYS A 199 -9.26 3.75 -12.76
C CYS A 199 -8.72 4.18 -14.13
N GLN A 200 -7.40 4.42 -14.22
CA GLN A 200 -6.74 4.69 -15.50
C GLN A 200 -6.90 3.55 -16.51
N ALA A 201 -6.99 2.29 -16.04
CA ALA A 201 -7.28 1.14 -16.89
C ALA A 201 -8.65 1.23 -17.59
N GLN A 202 -9.59 2.01 -17.03
CA GLN A 202 -10.89 2.29 -17.65
C GLN A 202 -10.85 3.49 -18.61
N GLY A 203 -9.67 4.07 -18.86
CA GLY A 203 -9.52 5.30 -19.66
C GLY A 203 -9.75 6.59 -18.87
N GLN A 204 -9.84 6.53 -17.55
CA GLN A 204 -9.95 7.72 -16.70
C GLN A 204 -8.58 8.43 -16.60
N PRO A 205 -8.55 9.75 -16.36
CA PRO A 205 -7.28 10.49 -16.28
C PRO A 205 -6.40 10.04 -15.10
N ARG A 206 -7.01 9.55 -14.02
CA ARG A 206 -6.35 9.08 -12.80
C ARG A 206 -7.20 8.00 -12.12
N CYS A 207 -6.58 7.20 -11.26
CA CYS A 207 -7.34 6.33 -10.37
C CYS A 207 -7.87 7.15 -9.19
N ARG A 208 -9.09 6.86 -8.73
CA ARG A 208 -9.73 7.53 -7.60
C ARG A 208 -10.19 6.49 -6.60
N PHE A 209 -9.81 6.69 -5.35
CA PHE A 209 -10.11 5.82 -4.22
C PHE A 209 -10.91 6.60 -3.19
N GLU A 210 -12.04 6.06 -2.76
CA GLU A 210 -12.90 6.63 -1.72
C GLU A 210 -12.78 5.79 -0.45
N LEU A 211 -12.50 6.46 0.66
CA LEU A 211 -12.32 5.85 1.96
C LEU A 211 -13.44 6.30 2.87
N ARG A 212 -14.00 5.34 3.61
CA ARG A 212 -15.09 5.59 4.56
C ARG A 212 -15.03 4.61 5.73
N PRO A 213 -15.53 4.99 6.91
CA PRO A 213 -15.69 4.05 8.01
C PRO A 213 -16.58 2.89 7.60
N THR A 214 -16.20 1.67 7.99
CA THR A 214 -17.09 0.53 7.85
C THR A 214 -18.28 0.73 8.80
N PRO A 215 -19.54 0.52 8.36
CA PRO A 215 -20.67 0.56 9.26
C PRO A 215 -20.46 -0.45 10.40
N ARG A 216 -20.54 -0.01 11.65
CA ARG A 216 -20.57 -0.94 12.78
C ARG A 216 -21.88 -1.73 12.67
N LEU A 217 -21.78 -3.06 12.52
CA LEU A 217 -22.90 -3.99 12.63
C LEU A 217 -23.41 -4.04 14.07
#